data_AF-X1AHG9-F1
#
_entry.id   AF-X1AHG9-F1
#
_cell.length_a   1.000
_cell.length_b   1.000
_cell.length_c   1.000
_cell.angle_alpha   90.00
_cell.angle_beta   90.00
_cell.angle_gamma   90.00
#
_symmetry.space_group_name_H-M   'P 1'
#
loop_
_entity.id
_entity.type
_entity.pdbx_description
1 polymer ?
#
loop_
_entity_poly.entity_id
_entity_poly.type
_entity_poly.pdbx_seq_one_letter_code
_entity_poly.pdbx_strand_id
1 'polypeptide(L)'
;MYEPYIELAKRLCEIAPGDFSKMAFFANSGAEAVENAIKIARYYTKRSGIITFENAFHGRTLMGMSLTSKVKPYKLGFGPFAPEIYRIPFGDANLFETFLINHIAPESVAAIIAEPVQGEGGFITPPPEFFPKIIEICKENGILFIADEIQSGMGRTGKMFAIEHWDVVPDIILLAKSLAAGLPLSAIIGRKEIMDSPHIGGLGGTFGGNPVACRAALAVLDIFKEENLLHKAEILGQKLNKQIKTWQKNFEIVGNIHGIGS
;
A
#
# COMPACT_ATOMS: atom_id res chain seq x y z
N MET A 1 -26.37 -4.13 -0.93
CA MET A 1 -25.27 -3.24 -1.36
C MET A 1 -25.77 -2.36 -2.49
N TYR A 2 -25.29 -1.11 -2.59
CA TYR A 2 -25.67 -0.20 -3.67
C TYR A 2 -24.97 -0.57 -4.98
N GLU A 3 -25.61 -0.32 -6.12
CA GLU A 3 -25.02 -0.55 -7.46
C GLU A 3 -23.61 0.07 -7.63
N PRO A 4 -23.34 1.33 -7.21
CA PRO A 4 -22.01 1.93 -7.37
C PRO A 4 -20.92 1.21 -6.58
N TYR A 5 -21.26 0.58 -5.45
CA TYR A 5 -20.32 -0.21 -4.66
C TYR A 5 -19.87 -1.43 -5.47
N ILE A 6 -20.83 -2.18 -6.01
CA ILE A 6 -20.56 -3.43 -6.74
C ILE A 6 -19.77 -3.14 -8.01
N GLU A 7 -20.16 -2.10 -8.76
CA GLU A 7 -19.46 -1.70 -9.98
C GLU A 7 -18.03 -1.23 -9.70
N LEU A 8 -17.83 -0.43 -8.64
CA LEU A 8 -16.49 0.00 -8.26
C LEU A 8 -15.62 -1.18 -7.83
N ALA A 9 -16.17 -2.11 -7.03
CA ALA A 9 -15.46 -3.32 -6.62
C ALA A 9 -15.00 -4.13 -7.83
N LYS A 10 -15.90 -4.35 -8.81
CA LYS A 10 -15.59 -5.05 -10.05
C LYS A 10 -14.45 -4.38 -10.82
N ARG A 11 -14.58 -3.07 -11.11
CA ARG A 11 -13.57 -2.33 -11.89
C ARG A 11 -12.22 -2.27 -11.20
N LEU A 12 -12.19 -2.09 -9.88
CA LEU A 12 -10.95 -2.11 -9.11
C LEU A 12 -10.28 -3.49 -9.11
N CYS A 13 -11.07 -4.56 -9.01
CA CYS A 13 -10.55 -5.92 -9.17
C CYS A 13 -10.05 -6.19 -10.59
N GLU A 14 -10.67 -5.64 -11.63
CA GLU A 14 -10.20 -5.81 -13.01
C GLU A 14 -8.86 -5.11 -13.29
N ILE A 15 -8.65 -3.91 -12.73
CA ILE A 15 -7.41 -3.15 -12.97
C ILE A 15 -6.26 -3.54 -12.03
N ALA A 16 -6.55 -4.11 -10.86
CA ALA A 16 -5.51 -4.53 -9.92
C ALA A 16 -4.65 -5.67 -10.52
N PRO A 17 -3.32 -5.65 -10.35
CA PRO A 17 -2.43 -6.63 -10.95
C PRO A 17 -2.72 -8.07 -10.50
N GLY A 18 -2.39 -9.04 -11.38
CA GLY A 18 -2.51 -10.48 -11.14
C GLY A 18 -3.72 -11.13 -11.82
N ASP A 19 -3.57 -12.37 -12.27
CA ASP A 19 -4.61 -13.10 -13.03
C ASP A 19 -5.54 -13.96 -12.16
N PHE A 20 -5.42 -13.89 -10.84
CA PHE A 20 -6.30 -14.61 -9.91
C PHE A 20 -7.61 -13.87 -9.64
N SER A 21 -8.60 -14.61 -9.14
CA SER A 21 -9.86 -14.03 -8.66
C SER A 21 -9.61 -13.08 -7.50
N LYS A 22 -10.19 -11.88 -7.56
CA LYS A 22 -10.01 -10.82 -6.56
C LYS A 22 -11.34 -10.40 -5.95
N MET A 23 -11.29 -9.84 -4.76
CA MET A 23 -12.41 -9.18 -4.10
C MET A 23 -11.96 -7.83 -3.55
N ALA A 24 -12.91 -6.90 -3.43
CA ALA A 24 -12.69 -5.59 -2.84
C ALA A 24 -13.62 -5.37 -1.64
N PHE A 25 -13.08 -4.73 -0.61
CA PHE A 25 -13.81 -4.21 0.55
C PHE A 25 -13.54 -2.71 0.66
N PHE A 26 -14.54 -1.92 1.03
CA PHE A 26 -14.42 -0.46 1.15
C PHE A 26 -14.54 0.03 2.59
N ALA A 27 -13.68 0.97 2.95
CA ALA A 27 -13.73 1.76 4.19
C ALA A 27 -13.64 3.26 3.83
N ASN A 28 -13.39 4.14 4.81
CA ASN A 28 -13.46 5.60 4.59
C ASN A 28 -12.07 6.23 4.46
N SER A 29 -11.09 5.71 5.18
CA SER A 29 -9.75 6.27 5.28
C SER A 29 -8.67 5.24 4.97
N GLY A 30 -7.48 5.73 4.61
CA GLY A 30 -6.31 4.86 4.43
C GLY A 30 -5.96 4.07 5.69
N ALA A 31 -6.10 4.67 6.88
CA ALA A 31 -5.83 3.98 8.14
C ALA A 31 -6.82 2.81 8.38
N GLU A 32 -8.10 2.97 8.04
CA GLU A 32 -9.05 1.86 8.12
C GLU A 32 -8.76 0.76 7.07
N ALA A 33 -8.23 1.13 5.89
CA ALA A 33 -7.80 0.14 4.91
C ALA A 33 -6.63 -0.70 5.43
N VAL A 34 -5.62 -0.05 6.01
CA VAL A 34 -4.52 -0.72 6.70
C VAL A 34 -5.04 -1.64 7.79
N GLU A 35 -5.91 -1.15 8.69
CA GLU A 35 -6.44 -1.97 9.78
C GLU A 35 -7.21 -3.20 9.31
N ASN A 36 -8.06 -3.06 8.30
CA ASN A 36 -8.79 -4.20 7.76
C ASN A 36 -7.88 -5.16 7.01
N ALA A 37 -6.84 -4.69 6.31
CA ALA A 37 -5.85 -5.56 5.69
C ALA A 37 -5.09 -6.41 6.73
N ILE A 38 -4.69 -5.81 7.86
CA ILE A 38 -4.07 -6.54 8.97
C ILE A 38 -5.05 -7.55 9.59
N LYS A 39 -6.31 -7.17 9.80
CA LYS A 39 -7.35 -8.11 10.28
C LYS A 39 -7.52 -9.30 9.36
N ILE A 40 -7.63 -9.05 8.05
CA ILE A 40 -7.79 -10.08 7.02
C ILE A 40 -6.58 -11.01 7.01
N ALA A 41 -5.36 -10.45 6.98
CA ALA A 41 -4.14 -11.23 6.94
C ALA A 41 -3.99 -12.15 8.17
N ARG A 42 -4.22 -11.61 9.38
CA ARG A 42 -4.20 -12.39 10.63
C ARG A 42 -5.29 -13.46 10.64
N TYR A 43 -6.50 -13.14 10.16
CA TYR A 43 -7.60 -14.11 10.13
C TYR A 43 -7.34 -15.24 9.14
N TYR A 44 -6.81 -14.95 7.96
CA TYR A 44 -6.50 -15.95 6.93
C TYR A 44 -5.38 -16.89 7.37
N THR A 45 -4.26 -16.31 7.81
CA THR A 45 -3.04 -17.08 8.15
C THR A 45 -3.10 -17.73 9.52
N LYS A 46 -3.96 -17.24 10.43
CA LYS A 46 -3.96 -17.58 11.87
C LYS A 46 -2.66 -17.20 12.59
N ARG A 47 -1.93 -16.21 12.07
CA ARG A 47 -0.66 -15.71 12.60
C ARG A 47 -0.84 -14.28 13.11
N SER A 48 0.00 -13.85 14.06
CA SER A 48 -0.11 -12.52 14.70
C SER A 48 0.90 -11.50 14.18
N GLY A 49 2.10 -11.94 13.84
CA GLY A 49 3.23 -11.08 13.49
C GLY A 49 2.98 -10.30 12.21
N ILE A 50 3.26 -8.99 12.26
CA ILE A 50 3.27 -8.13 11.09
C ILE A 50 4.65 -7.49 10.97
N ILE A 51 5.26 -7.59 9.80
CA ILE A 51 6.51 -6.91 9.49
C ILE A 51 6.20 -5.63 8.70
N THR A 52 6.81 -4.53 9.13
CA THR A 52 6.79 -3.22 8.48
C THR A 52 8.22 -2.70 8.35
N PHE A 53 8.39 -1.53 7.73
CA PHE A 53 9.71 -0.99 7.43
C PHE A 53 10.05 0.26 8.24
N GLU A 54 11.35 0.52 8.38
CA GLU A 54 11.84 1.85 8.78
C GLU A 54 11.35 2.91 7.79
N ASN A 55 11.22 4.16 8.25
CA ASN A 55 10.63 5.30 7.51
C ASN A 55 9.15 5.16 7.07
N ALA A 56 8.50 4.02 7.30
CA ALA A 56 7.12 3.80 6.87
C ALA A 56 6.09 4.70 7.56
N PHE A 57 4.99 4.98 6.85
CA PHE A 57 3.78 5.64 7.36
C PHE A 57 2.51 4.93 6.91
N HIS A 58 1.74 4.42 7.88
CA HIS A 58 0.51 3.65 7.63
C HIS A 58 -0.71 4.23 8.37
N GLY A 59 -0.65 5.52 8.70
CA GLY A 59 -1.75 6.25 9.34
C GLY A 59 -1.58 6.50 10.83
N ARG A 60 -2.65 7.00 11.44
CA ARG A 60 -2.62 7.60 12.80
C ARG A 60 -3.63 6.99 13.78
N THR A 61 -4.29 5.91 13.40
CA THR A 61 -5.02 5.07 14.35
C THR A 61 -4.02 4.28 15.19
N LEU A 62 -4.47 3.57 16.23
CA LEU A 62 -3.56 2.79 17.09
C LEU A 62 -2.72 1.80 16.29
N MET A 63 -3.35 1.03 15.37
CA MET A 63 -2.62 0.11 14.50
C MET A 63 -1.74 0.85 13.48
N GLY A 64 -2.24 1.92 12.86
CA GLY A 64 -1.47 2.72 11.91
C GLY A 64 -0.21 3.33 12.54
N MET A 65 -0.30 3.83 13.78
CA MET A 65 0.85 4.33 14.55
C MET A 65 1.80 3.21 14.96
N SER A 66 1.29 2.01 15.22
CA SER A 66 2.12 0.83 15.56
C SER A 66 3.03 0.46 14.39
N LEU A 67 2.47 0.48 13.17
CA LEU A 67 3.18 0.23 11.91
C LEU A 67 4.09 1.39 11.51
N THR A 68 3.64 2.64 11.66
CA THR A 68 4.41 3.85 11.33
C THR A 68 5.72 3.90 12.11
N SER A 69 6.82 4.23 11.42
CA SER A 69 8.17 4.26 12.01
C SER A 69 8.40 5.53 12.84
N LYS A 70 8.19 6.71 12.24
CA LYS A 70 8.61 8.01 12.77
C LYS A 70 7.91 8.37 14.10
N VAL A 71 8.69 8.63 15.14
CA VAL A 71 8.17 8.91 16.51
C VAL A 71 7.52 10.29 16.63
N LYS A 72 8.20 11.35 16.18
CA LYS A 72 7.67 12.72 16.19
C LYS A 72 7.33 13.16 14.75
N PRO A 73 6.14 13.71 14.48
CA PRO A 73 5.06 14.05 15.43
C PRO A 73 4.00 12.93 15.59
N TYR A 74 4.23 11.72 15.08
CA TYR A 74 3.13 10.77 14.86
C TYR A 74 2.79 9.88 16.06
N LYS A 75 3.74 9.60 16.98
CA LYS A 75 3.62 8.53 17.99
C LYS A 75 3.84 9.00 19.43
N LEU A 76 4.65 10.04 19.64
CA LEU A 76 5.05 10.49 20.98
C LEU A 76 3.81 10.77 21.86
N GLY A 77 3.70 10.06 22.99
CA GLY A 77 2.62 10.25 23.97
C GLY A 77 1.33 9.44 23.72
N PHE A 78 1.26 8.63 22.65
CA PHE A 78 0.05 7.87 22.30
C PHE A 78 0.13 6.36 22.59
N GLY A 79 1.16 5.90 23.30
CA GLY A 79 1.33 4.47 23.64
C GLY A 79 0.44 3.99 24.81
N PRO A 80 0.39 2.67 25.07
CA PRO A 80 1.11 1.60 24.35
C PRO A 80 0.50 1.28 22.97
N PHE A 81 1.32 0.73 22.08
CA PHE A 81 0.96 0.38 20.70
C PHE A 81 0.55 -1.09 20.57
N ALA A 82 -0.03 -1.46 19.42
CA ALA A 82 -0.39 -2.85 19.14
C ALA A 82 0.85 -3.76 19.19
N PRO A 83 0.75 -4.94 19.83
CA PRO A 83 1.84 -5.90 19.90
C PRO A 83 2.03 -6.62 18.56
N GLU A 84 3.09 -7.44 18.48
CA GLU A 84 3.41 -8.30 17.33
C GLU A 84 3.74 -7.53 16.05
N ILE A 85 4.38 -6.37 16.20
CA ILE A 85 4.83 -5.51 15.11
C ILE A 85 6.36 -5.45 15.09
N TYR A 86 6.91 -5.86 13.96
CA TYR A 86 8.34 -6.02 13.73
C TYR A 86 8.78 -5.04 12.65
N ARG A 87 9.97 -4.45 12.80
CA ARG A 87 10.46 -3.42 11.87
C ARG A 87 11.84 -3.76 11.36
N ILE A 88 12.01 -3.68 10.05
CA ILE A 88 13.27 -3.94 9.34
C ILE A 88 13.65 -2.73 8.46
N PRO A 89 14.94 -2.47 8.18
CA PRO A 89 15.34 -1.43 7.22
C PRO A 89 14.67 -1.58 5.84
N PHE A 90 14.32 -0.46 5.22
CA PHE A 90 13.74 -0.43 3.87
C PHE A 90 14.84 -0.41 2.80
N GLY A 91 14.65 -1.17 1.73
CA GLY A 91 15.54 -1.15 0.56
C GLY A 91 16.67 -2.18 0.56
N ASP A 92 16.88 -2.95 1.63
CA ASP A 92 17.82 -4.07 1.66
C ASP A 92 17.11 -5.38 2.00
N ALA A 93 16.75 -6.15 0.97
CA ALA A 93 16.05 -7.42 1.13
C ALA A 93 16.95 -8.53 1.70
N ASN A 94 18.28 -8.39 1.68
CA ASN A 94 19.19 -9.44 2.16
C ASN A 94 19.17 -9.58 3.69
N LEU A 95 18.70 -8.54 4.39
CA LEU A 95 18.54 -8.57 5.85
C LEU A 95 17.36 -9.44 6.28
N PHE A 96 16.46 -9.78 5.37
CA PHE A 96 15.15 -10.32 5.71
C PHE A 96 15.21 -11.77 6.23
N GLU A 97 15.99 -12.64 5.60
CA GLU A 97 16.17 -14.02 6.08
C GLU A 97 16.79 -14.06 7.49
N THR A 98 17.84 -13.27 7.71
CA THR A 98 18.49 -13.16 9.02
C THR A 98 17.52 -12.59 10.06
N PHE A 99 16.66 -11.64 9.65
CA PHE A 99 15.64 -11.08 10.51
C PHE A 99 14.60 -12.12 10.97
N LEU A 100 14.14 -12.98 10.06
CA LEU A 100 13.21 -14.07 10.37
C LEU A 100 13.81 -15.13 11.31
N ILE A 101 15.14 -15.28 11.32
CA ILE A 101 15.81 -16.18 12.27
C ILE A 101 15.91 -15.52 13.66
N ASN A 102 16.30 -14.24 13.71
CA ASN A 102 16.72 -13.60 14.95
C ASN A 102 15.59 -12.87 15.71
N HIS A 103 14.53 -12.46 15.02
CA HIS A 103 13.51 -11.57 15.59
C HIS A 103 12.10 -12.18 15.61
N ILE A 104 11.73 -12.95 14.58
CA ILE A 104 10.42 -13.59 14.51
C ILE A 104 10.42 -14.78 13.55
N ALA A 105 10.02 -15.95 14.05
CA ALA A 105 9.86 -17.15 13.23
C ALA A 105 8.87 -16.90 12.07
N PRO A 106 9.19 -17.33 10.83
CA PRO A 106 8.33 -17.10 9.65
C PRO A 106 6.89 -17.60 9.84
N GLU A 107 6.70 -18.71 10.57
CA GLU A 107 5.42 -19.33 10.85
C GLU A 107 4.52 -18.50 11.78
N SER A 108 5.09 -17.48 12.44
CA SER A 108 4.36 -16.51 13.27
C SER A 108 4.00 -15.22 12.51
N VAL A 109 4.49 -15.04 11.27
CA VAL A 109 4.27 -13.83 10.47
C VAL A 109 3.05 -14.00 9.56
N ALA A 110 2.03 -13.18 9.77
CA ALA A 110 0.84 -13.11 8.93
C ALA A 110 1.09 -12.36 7.63
N ALA A 111 1.75 -11.20 7.72
CA ALA A 111 2.00 -10.37 6.56
C ALA A 111 3.22 -9.46 6.71
N ILE A 112 3.76 -9.08 5.56
CA ILE A 112 4.60 -7.90 5.38
C ILE A 112 3.73 -6.81 4.77
N ILE A 113 3.79 -5.60 5.32
CA ILE A 113 3.19 -4.41 4.71
C ILE A 113 4.27 -3.42 4.28
N ALA A 114 4.19 -2.96 3.04
CA ALA A 114 5.15 -2.01 2.47
C ALA A 114 4.44 -0.97 1.60
N GLU A 115 4.89 0.28 1.68
CA GLU A 115 4.66 1.27 0.63
C GLU A 115 5.61 0.94 -0.54
N PRO A 116 5.14 0.78 -1.79
CA PRO A 116 6.04 0.57 -2.94
C PRO A 116 7.05 1.71 -3.12
N VAL A 117 6.61 2.94 -2.86
CA VAL A 117 7.44 4.13 -2.70
C VAL A 117 7.06 4.78 -1.39
N GLN A 118 7.99 4.89 -0.44
CA GLN A 118 7.68 5.46 0.88
C GLN A 118 7.41 6.96 0.76
N GLY A 119 6.20 7.39 1.10
CA GLY A 119 5.79 8.78 0.99
C GLY A 119 6.44 9.66 2.05
N GLU A 120 5.93 9.59 3.27
CA GLU A 120 6.39 10.40 4.41
C GLU A 120 7.84 10.12 4.82
N GLY A 121 8.39 8.98 4.38
CA GLY A 121 9.79 8.62 4.55
C GLY A 121 10.77 9.44 3.70
N GLY A 122 10.27 10.18 2.69
CA GLY A 122 11.08 11.01 1.81
C GLY A 122 11.06 10.59 0.33
N PHE A 123 9.94 10.02 -0.13
CA PHE A 123 9.76 9.53 -1.51
C PHE A 123 10.79 8.47 -1.90
N ILE A 124 11.14 7.60 -0.94
CA ILE A 124 12.18 6.59 -1.10
C ILE A 124 11.68 5.49 -2.03
N THR A 125 12.40 5.31 -3.14
CA THR A 125 12.16 4.23 -4.11
C THR A 125 13.20 3.13 -3.86
N PRO A 126 12.79 1.89 -3.53
CA PRO A 126 13.74 0.80 -3.28
C PRO A 126 14.39 0.33 -4.59
N PRO A 127 15.51 -0.40 -4.51
CA PRO A 127 16.18 -0.90 -5.71
C PRO A 127 15.32 -1.97 -6.43
N PRO A 128 15.55 -2.22 -7.74
CA PRO A 128 14.70 -3.11 -8.55
C PRO A 128 14.57 -4.54 -8.04
N GLU A 129 15.57 -5.05 -7.32
CA GLU A 129 15.58 -6.40 -6.77
C GLU A 129 14.81 -6.54 -5.44
N PHE A 130 14.44 -5.42 -4.81
CA PHE A 130 13.89 -5.42 -3.45
C PHE A 130 12.56 -6.18 -3.35
N PHE A 131 11.51 -5.75 -4.06
CA PHE A 131 10.21 -6.42 -3.99
C PHE A 131 10.19 -7.83 -4.59
N PRO A 132 10.91 -8.13 -5.70
CA PRO A 132 11.05 -9.51 -6.17
C PRO A 132 11.54 -10.46 -5.07
N LYS A 133 12.61 -10.09 -4.34
CA LYS A 133 13.14 -10.89 -3.23
C LYS A 133 12.16 -11.02 -2.05
N ILE A 134 11.52 -9.92 -1.65
CA ILE A 134 10.54 -9.93 -0.55
C ILE A 134 9.37 -10.87 -0.87
N ILE A 135 8.88 -10.85 -2.11
CA ILE A 135 7.75 -11.69 -2.53
C ILE A 135 8.13 -13.17 -2.65
N GLU A 136 9.35 -13.47 -3.09
CA GLU A 136 9.89 -14.83 -3.06
C GLU A 136 9.89 -15.39 -1.63
N ILE A 137 10.45 -14.64 -0.69
CA ILE A 137 10.48 -15.04 0.73
C ILE A 137 9.07 -15.19 1.30
N CYS A 138 8.15 -14.28 0.96
CA CYS A 138 6.74 -14.39 1.37
C CYS A 138 6.11 -15.70 0.90
N LYS A 139 6.30 -16.05 -0.37
CA LYS A 139 5.74 -17.28 -0.96
C LYS A 139 6.29 -18.53 -0.30
N GLU A 140 7.59 -18.60 -0.05
CA GLU A 140 8.24 -19.74 0.59
C GLU A 140 7.73 -19.99 2.02
N ASN A 141 7.36 -18.93 2.73
CA ASN A 141 6.99 -18.99 4.15
C ASN A 141 5.47 -18.88 4.40
N GLY A 142 4.67 -18.76 3.35
CA GLY A 142 3.22 -18.52 3.45
C GLY A 142 2.88 -17.21 4.15
N ILE A 143 3.73 -16.19 4.02
CA ILE A 143 3.52 -14.84 4.54
C ILE A 143 2.83 -14.03 3.44
N LEU A 144 1.79 -13.27 3.79
CA LEU A 144 1.11 -12.42 2.81
C LEU A 144 1.89 -11.13 2.55
N PHE A 145 1.91 -10.66 1.30
CA PHE A 145 2.44 -9.35 0.95
C PHE A 145 1.31 -8.32 0.74
N ILE A 146 1.35 -7.23 1.51
CA ILE A 146 0.40 -6.11 1.44
C ILE A 146 1.11 -4.89 0.87
N ALA A 147 0.69 -4.45 -0.31
CA ALA A 147 1.15 -3.20 -0.91
C ALA A 147 0.25 -2.04 -0.46
N ASP A 148 0.80 -1.15 0.37
CA ASP A 148 0.18 0.12 0.71
C ASP A 148 0.35 1.13 -0.43
N GLU A 149 -0.62 1.12 -1.34
CA GLU A 149 -0.69 2.00 -2.51
C GLU A 149 -1.54 3.25 -2.23
N ILE A 150 -1.80 3.57 -0.95
CA ILE A 150 -2.65 4.71 -0.57
C ILE A 150 -2.08 6.02 -1.14
N GLN A 151 -0.75 6.18 -1.15
CA GLN A 151 -0.09 7.36 -1.71
C GLN A 151 0.43 7.16 -3.13
N SER A 152 1.02 5.99 -3.41
CA SER A 152 1.74 5.71 -4.64
C SER A 152 0.87 5.19 -5.77
N GLY A 153 -0.32 4.70 -5.45
CA GLY A 153 -1.30 4.20 -6.42
C GLY A 153 -2.08 5.31 -7.11
N MET A 154 -3.09 4.92 -7.87
CA MET A 154 -3.91 5.82 -8.68
C MET A 154 -3.04 6.73 -9.56
N GLY A 155 -2.09 6.14 -10.29
CA GLY A 155 -1.33 6.85 -11.31
C GLY A 155 -0.17 7.73 -10.84
N ARG A 156 0.03 7.91 -9.52
CA ARG A 156 1.02 8.85 -8.97
C ARG A 156 2.43 8.62 -9.53
N THR A 157 2.81 7.37 -9.70
CA THR A 157 4.15 6.97 -10.17
C THR A 157 4.24 6.77 -11.69
N GLY A 158 3.22 7.16 -12.46
CA GLY A 158 3.12 6.92 -13.90
C GLY A 158 2.58 5.53 -14.27
N LYS A 159 2.45 4.62 -13.31
CA LYS A 159 1.68 3.36 -13.42
C LYS A 159 0.44 3.44 -12.54
N MET A 160 -0.58 2.61 -12.82
CA MET A 160 -1.82 2.62 -12.03
C MET A 160 -1.53 2.27 -10.58
N PHE A 161 -0.69 1.25 -10.38
CA PHE A 161 -0.15 0.85 -9.09
C PHE A 161 1.38 0.94 -9.16
N ALA A 162 2.00 1.56 -8.17
CA ALA A 162 3.45 1.69 -8.16
C ALA A 162 4.18 0.34 -8.11
N ILE A 163 3.60 -0.68 -7.46
CA ILE A 163 4.20 -2.02 -7.36
C ILE A 163 4.45 -2.66 -8.74
N GLU A 164 3.72 -2.23 -9.77
CA GLU A 164 3.91 -2.68 -11.16
C GLU A 164 5.30 -2.28 -11.70
N HIS A 165 6.02 -1.33 -11.11
CA HIS A 165 7.40 -1.00 -11.51
C HIS A 165 8.41 -2.11 -11.21
N TRP A 166 8.04 -3.08 -10.38
CA TRP A 166 8.89 -4.20 -9.98
C TRP A 166 8.45 -5.55 -10.57
N ASP A 167 7.45 -5.56 -11.46
CA ASP A 167 6.92 -6.77 -12.11
C ASP A 167 6.49 -7.87 -11.12
N VAL A 168 5.91 -7.45 -10.00
CA VAL A 168 5.42 -8.35 -8.95
C VAL A 168 3.96 -8.09 -8.62
N VAL A 169 3.31 -9.11 -8.05
CA VAL A 169 1.88 -9.09 -7.73
C VAL A 169 1.69 -9.30 -6.23
N PRO A 170 1.12 -8.32 -5.49
CA PRO A 170 0.82 -8.45 -4.07
C PRO A 170 -0.43 -9.30 -3.81
N ASP A 171 -0.55 -9.80 -2.58
CA ASP A 171 -1.74 -10.54 -2.14
C ASP A 171 -2.89 -9.60 -1.78
N ILE A 172 -2.56 -8.42 -1.24
CA ILE A 172 -3.49 -7.35 -0.88
C ILE A 172 -2.91 -5.99 -1.32
N ILE A 173 -3.76 -5.11 -1.87
CA ILE A 173 -3.48 -3.73 -2.26
C ILE A 173 -4.40 -2.79 -1.50
N LEU A 174 -3.86 -1.70 -0.99
CA LEU A 174 -4.61 -0.66 -0.29
C LEU A 174 -4.69 0.62 -1.13
N LEU A 175 -5.88 1.19 -1.28
CA LEU A 175 -6.08 2.48 -1.96
C LEU A 175 -6.86 3.44 -1.06
N ALA A 176 -6.58 4.74 -1.16
CA ALA A 176 -7.40 5.81 -0.60
C ALA A 176 -7.07 7.13 -1.33
N LYS A 177 -6.98 8.27 -0.62
CA LYS A 177 -6.53 9.58 -1.14
C LYS A 177 -7.17 9.94 -2.49
N SER A 178 -6.44 9.76 -3.59
CA SER A 178 -6.89 10.11 -4.95
C SER A 178 -8.04 9.24 -5.46
N LEU A 179 -8.33 8.10 -4.83
CA LEU A 179 -9.34 7.13 -5.26
C LEU A 179 -10.70 7.77 -5.55
N ALA A 180 -11.14 8.72 -4.72
CA ALA A 180 -12.46 9.36 -4.84
C ALA A 180 -12.38 10.90 -4.90
N ALA A 181 -11.31 11.44 -5.51
CA ALA A 181 -11.12 12.87 -5.73
C ALA A 181 -11.31 13.76 -4.48
N GLY A 182 -10.87 13.27 -3.31
CA GLY A 182 -10.97 13.99 -2.03
C GLY A 182 -12.16 13.61 -1.15
N LEU A 183 -13.12 12.84 -1.66
CA LEU A 183 -14.16 12.25 -0.80
C LEU A 183 -13.57 11.10 0.05
N PRO A 184 -14.06 10.89 1.29
CA PRO A 184 -13.62 9.78 2.12
C PRO A 184 -13.99 8.44 1.51
N LEU A 185 -12.99 7.74 0.97
CA LEU A 185 -13.09 6.37 0.52
C LEU A 185 -11.71 5.71 0.56
N SER A 186 -11.68 4.47 0.98
CA SER A 186 -10.54 3.59 0.82
C SER A 186 -10.98 2.21 0.38
N ALA A 187 -10.07 1.48 -0.27
CA ALA A 187 -10.31 0.14 -0.77
C ALA A 187 -9.22 -0.81 -0.28
N ILE A 188 -9.62 -2.03 0.02
CA ILE A 188 -8.76 -3.17 0.27
C ILE A 188 -9.09 -4.17 -0.84
N ILE A 189 -8.15 -4.41 -1.74
CA ILE A 189 -8.32 -5.32 -2.87
C ILE A 189 -7.37 -6.49 -2.65
N GLY A 190 -7.82 -7.72 -2.73
CA GLY A 190 -6.93 -8.87 -2.55
C GLY A 190 -7.46 -10.14 -3.21
N ARG A 191 -6.65 -11.20 -3.14
CA ARG A 191 -7.06 -12.54 -3.58
C ARG A 191 -8.39 -12.95 -2.93
N LYS A 192 -9.29 -13.53 -3.70
CA LYS A 192 -10.64 -13.89 -3.24
C LYS A 192 -10.58 -14.79 -2.00
N GLU A 193 -9.76 -15.83 -2.00
CA GLU A 193 -9.62 -16.78 -0.89
C GLU A 193 -9.12 -16.12 0.41
N ILE A 194 -8.36 -15.04 0.31
CA ILE A 194 -7.87 -14.26 1.46
C ILE A 194 -8.98 -13.34 1.96
N MET A 195 -9.57 -12.57 1.05
CA MET A 195 -10.57 -11.54 1.36
C MET A 195 -11.90 -12.13 1.87
N ASP A 196 -12.26 -13.33 1.43
CA ASP A 196 -13.50 -14.04 1.80
C ASP A 196 -13.34 -14.87 3.09
N SER A 197 -12.13 -14.92 3.66
CA SER A 197 -11.83 -15.73 4.84
C SER A 197 -12.45 -15.24 6.16
N PRO A 198 -12.57 -13.92 6.45
CA PRO A 198 -13.17 -13.48 7.70
C PRO A 198 -14.62 -13.93 7.85
N HIS A 199 -15.01 -14.30 9.06
CA HIS A 199 -16.40 -14.64 9.37
C HIS A 199 -17.38 -13.51 9.00
N ILE A 200 -18.62 -13.89 8.70
CA ILE A 200 -19.70 -12.95 8.35
C ILE A 200 -19.86 -11.90 9.46
N GLY A 201 -19.78 -10.62 9.08
CA GLY A 201 -19.86 -9.48 10.01
C GLY A 201 -18.52 -9.09 10.65
N GLY A 202 -17.42 -9.82 10.42
CA GLY A 202 -16.09 -9.51 10.96
C GLY A 202 -15.41 -8.29 10.31
N LEU A 203 -15.85 -7.93 9.10
CA LEU A 203 -15.49 -6.70 8.39
C LEU A 203 -16.72 -5.81 8.23
N GLY A 204 -16.53 -4.50 8.37
CA GLY A 204 -17.61 -3.55 8.23
C GLY A 204 -17.21 -2.14 8.64
N GLY A 205 -18.20 -1.26 8.63
CA GLY A 205 -18.09 0.15 9.00
C GLY A 205 -19.30 0.90 8.43
N THR A 206 -19.91 1.77 9.23
CA THR A 206 -21.21 2.40 8.89
C THR A 206 -21.20 3.13 7.55
N PHE A 207 -20.09 3.79 7.23
CA PHE A 207 -19.96 4.64 6.04
C PHE A 207 -19.13 4.01 4.92
N GLY A 208 -18.57 2.81 5.14
CA GLY A 208 -17.69 2.14 4.18
C GLY A 208 -18.39 1.91 2.84
N GLY A 209 -17.79 2.40 1.76
CA GLY A 209 -18.38 2.32 0.42
C GLY A 209 -19.66 3.13 0.25
N ASN A 210 -19.72 4.33 0.86
CA ASN A 210 -20.81 5.27 0.64
C ASN A 210 -21.04 5.50 -0.88
N PRO A 211 -22.30 5.45 -1.37
CA PRO A 211 -22.59 5.48 -2.79
C PRO A 211 -22.15 6.77 -3.51
N VAL A 212 -22.09 7.92 -2.81
CA VAL A 212 -21.59 9.18 -3.39
C VAL A 212 -20.08 9.07 -3.63
N ALA A 213 -19.34 8.60 -2.64
CA ALA A 213 -17.89 8.40 -2.78
C ALA A 213 -17.57 7.31 -3.83
N CYS A 214 -18.36 6.24 -3.90
CA CYS A 214 -18.20 5.23 -4.94
C CYS A 214 -18.45 5.78 -6.35
N ARG A 215 -19.47 6.61 -6.56
CA ARG A 215 -19.71 7.28 -7.84
C ARG A 215 -18.57 8.24 -8.22
N ALA A 216 -18.04 8.98 -7.25
CA ALA A 216 -16.87 9.82 -7.48
C ALA A 216 -15.65 9.00 -7.90
N ALA A 217 -15.40 7.85 -7.25
CA ALA A 217 -14.31 6.96 -7.62
C ALA A 217 -14.48 6.34 -9.02
N LEU A 218 -15.70 5.97 -9.39
CA LEU A 218 -15.99 5.52 -10.76
C LEU A 218 -15.68 6.60 -11.79
N ALA A 219 -16.08 7.84 -11.53
CA ALA A 219 -15.75 8.98 -12.39
C ALA A 219 -14.24 9.23 -12.47
N VAL A 220 -13.49 9.07 -11.37
CA VAL A 220 -12.02 9.11 -11.39
C VAL A 220 -11.46 8.05 -12.34
N LEU A 221 -11.94 6.81 -12.25
CA LEU A 221 -11.48 5.72 -13.15
C LEU A 221 -11.82 6.00 -14.62
N ASP A 222 -12.95 6.66 -14.91
CA ASP A 222 -13.31 7.08 -16.26
C ASP A 222 -12.34 8.16 -16.78
N ILE A 223 -12.03 9.17 -15.96
CA ILE A 223 -11.06 10.21 -16.31
C ILE A 223 -9.67 9.61 -16.60
N PHE A 224 -9.22 8.61 -15.82
CA PHE A 224 -7.96 7.91 -16.13
C PHE A 224 -7.91 7.38 -17.56
N LYS A 225 -9.03 6.81 -18.04
CA LYS A 225 -9.16 6.26 -19.38
C LYS A 225 -9.31 7.35 -20.44
N GLU A 226 -10.16 8.35 -20.19
CA GLU A 226 -10.48 9.41 -21.15
C GLU A 226 -9.33 10.40 -21.36
N GLU A 227 -8.61 10.73 -20.29
CA GLU A 227 -7.58 11.76 -20.31
C GLU A 227 -6.15 11.23 -20.43
N ASN A 228 -5.97 9.91 -20.49
CA ASN A 228 -4.66 9.26 -20.53
C ASN A 228 -3.71 9.77 -19.41
N LEU A 229 -4.23 9.81 -18.18
CA LEU A 229 -3.55 10.44 -17.04
C LEU A 229 -2.20 9.79 -16.71
N LEU A 230 -2.06 8.49 -16.92
CA LEU A 230 -0.81 7.75 -16.66
C LEU A 230 0.33 8.27 -17.54
N HIS A 231 0.08 8.40 -18.84
CA HIS A 231 1.07 8.92 -19.78
C HIS A 231 1.41 10.40 -19.49
N LYS A 232 0.40 11.21 -19.12
CA LYS A 232 0.64 12.60 -18.70
C LYS A 232 1.55 12.66 -17.46
N ALA A 233 1.30 11.81 -16.46
CA ALA A 233 2.12 11.72 -15.25
C ALA A 233 3.57 11.34 -15.59
N GLU A 234 3.78 10.38 -16.49
CA GLU A 234 5.11 9.98 -16.95
C GLU A 234 5.86 11.15 -17.63
N ILE A 235 5.22 11.85 -18.57
CA ILE A 235 5.82 13.00 -19.27
C ILE A 235 6.21 14.11 -18.28
N LEU A 236 5.31 14.45 -17.35
CA LEU A 236 5.56 15.49 -16.35
C LEU A 236 6.70 15.08 -15.42
N GLY A 237 6.72 13.81 -15.00
CA GLY A 237 7.78 13.23 -14.19
C GLY A 237 9.15 13.30 -14.85
N GLN A 238 9.24 12.95 -16.14
CA GLN A 238 10.48 13.07 -16.92
C GLN A 238 10.96 14.53 -17.01
N LYS A 239 10.04 15.48 -17.24
CA LYS A 239 10.33 16.91 -17.31
C LYS A 239 10.87 17.43 -15.97
N LEU A 240 10.23 17.08 -14.86
CA LEU A 240 10.64 17.47 -13.52
C LEU A 240 12.00 16.87 -13.17
N ASN A 241 12.19 15.57 -13.39
CA ASN A 241 13.46 14.89 -13.12
C ASN A 241 14.63 15.49 -13.91
N LYS A 242 14.41 15.84 -15.18
CA LYS A 242 15.43 16.53 -15.99
C LYS A 242 15.84 17.85 -15.33
N GLN A 243 14.88 18.62 -14.84
CA GLN A 243 15.15 19.90 -14.17
C GLN A 243 15.89 19.70 -12.84
N ILE A 244 15.45 18.77 -11.98
CA ILE A 244 16.08 18.53 -10.68
C ILE A 244 17.53 18.04 -10.83
N LYS A 245 17.82 17.21 -11.85
CA LYS A 245 19.20 16.82 -12.19
C LYS A 245 20.11 17.99 -12.54
N THR A 246 19.57 19.10 -13.05
CA THR A 246 20.36 20.33 -13.23
C THR A 246 20.67 21.00 -11.90
N TRP A 247 19.73 21.00 -10.96
CA TRP A 247 19.93 21.57 -9.63
C TRP A 247 20.95 20.80 -8.81
N GLN A 248 20.93 19.46 -8.87
CA GLN A 248 21.92 18.61 -8.21
C GLN A 248 23.36 18.90 -8.65
N LYS A 249 23.57 19.29 -9.92
CA LYS A 249 24.89 19.69 -10.43
C LYS A 249 25.31 21.10 -10.02
N ASN A 250 24.35 21.98 -9.77
CA ASN A 250 24.59 23.41 -9.56
C ASN A 250 24.55 23.84 -8.09
N PHE A 251 23.97 23.02 -7.21
CA PHE A 251 23.76 23.35 -5.81
C PHE A 251 24.16 22.18 -4.91
N GLU A 252 25.23 22.33 -4.13
CA GLU A 252 25.73 21.29 -3.21
C GLU A 252 24.70 20.88 -2.13
N ILE A 253 23.76 21.77 -1.79
CA ILE A 253 22.69 21.46 -0.83
C ILE A 253 21.71 20.39 -1.36
N VAL A 254 21.68 20.15 -2.67
CA VAL A 254 20.85 19.13 -3.30
C VAL A 254 21.59 17.80 -3.24
N GLY A 255 21.26 16.98 -2.24
CA GLY A 255 21.81 15.63 -2.06
C GLY A 255 21.27 14.63 -3.09
N ASN A 256 20.57 13.60 -2.63
CA ASN A 256 20.03 12.54 -3.51
C ASN A 256 18.67 12.91 -4.10
N ILE A 257 18.47 12.55 -5.37
CA ILE A 257 17.19 12.65 -6.06
C ILE A 257 16.46 11.32 -5.90
N HIS A 258 15.23 11.36 -5.42
CA HIS A 258 14.37 10.19 -5.23
C HIS A 258 13.01 10.40 -5.92
N GLY A 259 12.23 9.32 -6.02
CA GLY A 259 10.89 9.33 -6.58
C GLY A 259 10.82 8.89 -8.03
N ILE A 260 9.64 8.43 -8.42
CA ILE A 260 9.28 7.99 -9.77
C ILE A 260 7.89 8.53 -10.12
N GLY A 261 7.64 8.76 -11.41
CA GLY A 261 6.41 9.39 -11.89
C GLY A 261 6.34 10.90 -11.64
N SER A 262 5.15 11.39 -11.32
CA SER A 262 4.78 12.82 -11.30
C SER A 262 4.88 13.49 -9.93
#